data_AF-A0A163K7Y0-F1
#
_entry.id   AF-A0A163K7Y0-F1
#
_cell.length_a   1.000
_cell.length_b   1.000
_cell.length_c   1.000
_cell.angle_alpha   90.00
_cell.angle_beta   90.00
_cell.angle_gamma   90.00
#
_symmetry.space_group_name_H-M   'P 1'
#
loop_
_entity.id
_entity.type
_entity.pdbx_description
1 polymer ?
#
loop_
_entity_poly.entity_id
_entity_poly.type
_entity_poly.pdbx_seq_one_letter_code
_entity_poly.pdbx_strand_id
1 'polypeptide(L)'
;MPLLTPSRIAVVVIAISLISFLWTFGLPHRLAEPSLPIIEHPADEVKLHDPIAPAPVVHTPHTTPPKVTPTPTLPADQPKQEDDHRWDDKTRKASHTGVQTLLPGPKETGAVGHDEDGGRWNDQEKPKDSAGKGKASAAAAPTTLVVEVSPAPAAPNTTTATPAPSSSSAPALHSTAPVLALCKDVRNAPHVMVVIKTSKAEIHNKLSAHLLGLLSCVPNFAIFSDHAGEIDGNPVHDALHNISSAAKQKYDEFSEYKIITADPEYKPDAKKTKDLDKWKFLPMVYQAYQMNPHAKFYAFIEADTGLSWTNLLQWVDRLDYRIPYYSGAQSFLNKVQFAQRGSGILLSQGALRRYAKSYDERYLSEWEARVGKECCGDMVLATALADAHVELYTSWPLIQGEQPNTLDYTPKQWCAPAVSWHHMDNDALRKSWDMQKKWTETHGWEKPYLYQNAFEDYVQPHLVAQRENWDNIGSDTKITAQRGHQKQTESNDEHRAGEKSEKAASPPHRREDNKENKKPEGGKEATDWAKISTMVEDGAENPERCKNVCAEVEDCLQWRHTVQNDGECHLSKVIKLGRATGKKEGVQQWTSGWMVDRIKDTVKKWECKKVNWKFYQ
;
A
#
# COMPACT_ATOMS: atom_id res chain seq x y z
N MET A 1 -72.18 -1.09 37.06
CA MET A 1 -71.13 -1.99 36.57
C MET A 1 -71.61 -2.59 35.25
N PRO A 2 -70.81 -2.55 34.18
CA PRO A 2 -70.66 -3.74 33.36
C PRO A 2 -69.20 -4.13 33.31
N LEU A 3 -68.96 -5.27 33.95
CA LEU A 3 -67.70 -5.93 34.18
C LEU A 3 -67.29 -6.72 32.93
N LEU A 4 -66.01 -6.55 32.56
CA LEU A 4 -65.12 -7.58 32.03
C LEU A 4 -65.80 -8.61 31.11
N THR A 5 -65.88 -8.31 29.82
CA THR A 5 -66.13 -9.35 28.82
C THR A 5 -64.94 -10.31 28.77
N PRO A 6 -65.15 -11.61 28.49
CA PRO A 6 -64.07 -12.61 28.43
C PRO A 6 -62.92 -12.21 27.50
N SER A 7 -63.24 -11.54 26.39
CA SER A 7 -62.24 -11.02 25.45
C SER A 7 -61.34 -9.94 26.07
N ARG A 8 -61.88 -9.08 26.95
CA ARG A 8 -61.08 -8.06 27.63
C ARG A 8 -60.19 -8.66 28.70
N ILE A 9 -60.64 -9.72 29.39
CA ILE A 9 -59.80 -10.47 30.33
C ILE A 9 -58.64 -11.13 29.58
N ALA A 10 -58.91 -11.78 28.44
CA ALA A 10 -57.87 -12.44 27.64
C ALA A 10 -56.79 -11.45 27.17
N VAL A 11 -57.19 -10.27 26.70
CA VAL A 11 -56.24 -9.22 26.28
C VAL A 11 -55.39 -8.73 27.46
N VAL A 12 -55.98 -8.54 28.63
CA VAL A 12 -55.24 -8.13 29.84
C VAL A 12 -54.26 -9.22 30.29
N VAL A 13 -54.65 -10.50 30.26
CA VAL A 13 -53.77 -11.62 30.63
C VAL A 13 -52.59 -11.74 29.64
N ILE A 14 -52.84 -11.60 28.33
CA ILE A 14 -51.78 -11.63 27.31
C ILE A 14 -50.84 -10.43 27.48
N ALA A 15 -51.37 -9.23 27.72
CA ALA A 15 -50.56 -8.04 27.93
C ALA A 15 -49.69 -8.15 29.18
N ILE A 16 -50.23 -8.64 30.31
CA ILE A 16 -49.46 -8.84 31.53
C ILE A 16 -48.39 -9.92 31.33
N SER A 17 -48.70 -11.00 30.61
CA SER A 17 -47.73 -12.07 30.32
C SER A 17 -46.57 -11.58 29.44
N LEU A 18 -46.85 -10.74 28.44
CA LEU A 18 -45.82 -10.12 27.59
C LEU A 18 -44.95 -9.13 28.37
N ILE A 19 -45.55 -8.34 29.27
CA ILE A 19 -44.80 -7.40 30.12
C ILE A 19 -43.90 -8.18 31.08
N SER A 20 -44.40 -9.25 31.72
CA SER A 20 -43.58 -10.12 32.57
C SER A 20 -42.44 -10.76 31.78
N PHE A 21 -42.68 -11.26 30.58
CA PHE A 21 -41.65 -11.86 29.73
C PHE A 21 -40.57 -10.86 29.33
N LEU A 22 -40.95 -9.64 28.93
CA LEU A 22 -40.00 -8.57 28.61
C LEU A 22 -39.26 -8.06 29.84
N TRP A 23 -39.86 -8.10 31.03
CA TRP A 23 -39.20 -7.69 32.26
C TRP A 23 -38.22 -8.75 32.78
N THR A 24 -38.53 -10.05 32.60
CA THR A 24 -37.63 -11.14 33.00
C THR A 24 -36.53 -11.44 31.99
N PHE A 25 -36.77 -11.25 30.69
CA PHE A 25 -35.83 -11.65 29.63
C PHE A 25 -35.38 -10.50 28.70
N GLY A 26 -35.99 -9.32 28.77
CA GLY A 26 -35.79 -8.21 27.82
C GLY A 26 -35.00 -7.00 28.35
N LEU A 27 -34.60 -6.99 29.63
CA LEU A 27 -33.68 -5.97 30.15
C LEU A 27 -32.26 -6.53 30.23
N PRO A 28 -31.24 -5.89 29.62
CA PRO A 28 -29.86 -6.33 29.75
C PRO A 28 -29.47 -6.27 31.23
N HIS A 29 -29.00 -7.40 31.77
CA HIS A 29 -28.33 -7.41 33.06
C HIS A 29 -27.20 -6.37 33.05
N ARG A 30 -27.05 -5.66 34.17
CA ARG A 30 -26.01 -4.65 34.39
C ARG A 30 -24.70 -5.15 33.80
N LEU A 31 -24.15 -4.37 32.86
CA LEU A 31 -22.77 -4.53 32.44
C LEU A 31 -21.90 -4.53 33.70
N ALA A 32 -21.11 -5.58 33.88
CA ALA A 32 -20.16 -5.69 34.97
C ALA A 32 -19.27 -4.42 34.96
N GLU A 33 -19.17 -3.76 36.11
CA GLU A 33 -18.18 -2.71 36.29
C GLU A 33 -16.78 -3.31 36.06
N PRO A 34 -15.88 -2.63 35.33
CA PRO A 34 -14.53 -3.13 35.12
C PRO A 34 -13.76 -3.09 36.45
N SER A 35 -13.65 -4.23 37.12
CA SER A 35 -12.68 -4.42 38.19
C SER A 35 -11.29 -4.53 37.56
N LEU A 36 -10.40 -3.60 37.89
CA LEU A 36 -8.97 -3.74 37.61
C LEU A 36 -8.48 -5.06 38.22
N PRO A 37 -7.67 -5.87 37.52
CA PRO A 37 -7.13 -7.09 38.10
C PRO A 37 -6.26 -6.74 39.31
N ILE A 38 -6.60 -7.30 40.46
CA ILE A 38 -5.72 -7.35 41.63
C ILE A 38 -4.55 -8.23 41.23
N ILE A 39 -3.40 -7.61 40.94
CA ILE A 39 -2.13 -8.31 40.81
C ILE A 39 -1.69 -8.66 42.23
N GLU A 40 -2.08 -9.83 42.72
CA GLU A 40 -1.38 -10.45 43.82
C GLU A 40 0.01 -10.83 43.30
N HIS A 41 1.05 -10.16 43.79
CA HIS A 41 2.42 -10.60 43.62
C HIS A 41 2.65 -11.78 44.56
N PRO A 42 2.87 -13.01 44.07
CA PRO A 42 3.42 -14.05 44.91
C PRO A 42 4.86 -13.66 45.23
N ALA A 43 5.13 -13.51 46.52
CA ALA A 43 6.47 -13.42 47.05
C ALA A 43 7.28 -14.67 46.64
N ASP A 44 8.51 -14.42 46.22
CA ASP A 44 9.70 -15.26 46.28
C ASP A 44 9.64 -16.75 45.90
N GLU A 45 10.57 -17.08 44.98
CA GLU A 45 11.14 -18.41 44.68
C GLU A 45 10.25 -19.45 43.98
N VAL A 46 10.15 -19.37 42.65
CA VAL A 46 10.04 -20.58 41.81
C VAL A 46 10.98 -20.48 40.60
N LYS A 47 11.90 -21.45 40.49
CA LYS A 47 12.90 -21.58 39.43
C LYS A 47 12.22 -21.76 38.07
N LEU A 48 12.50 -20.86 37.14
CA LEU A 48 11.99 -20.88 35.77
C LEU A 48 12.90 -21.73 34.86
N HIS A 49 12.70 -23.04 34.86
CA HIS A 49 13.16 -23.92 33.78
C HIS A 49 12.18 -25.08 33.67
N ASP A 50 11.07 -24.88 32.95
CA ASP A 50 10.37 -25.93 32.18
C ASP A 50 9.28 -25.28 31.30
N PRO A 51 9.19 -25.59 29.99
CA PRO A 51 8.13 -25.09 29.12
C PRO A 51 6.78 -25.78 29.40
N ILE A 52 5.73 -24.97 29.62
CA ILE A 52 4.36 -25.38 29.99
C ILE A 52 3.56 -26.02 28.81
N ALA A 53 4.17 -26.26 27.65
CA ALA A 53 3.51 -27.00 26.56
C ALA A 53 4.51 -27.73 25.66
N PRO A 54 4.23 -28.97 25.22
CA PRO A 54 5.09 -29.68 24.28
C PRO A 54 5.03 -29.01 22.89
N ALA A 55 6.18 -28.98 22.20
CA ALA A 55 6.30 -28.49 20.83
C ALA A 55 5.44 -29.32 19.86
N PRO A 56 4.88 -28.72 18.80
CA PRO A 56 4.11 -29.45 17.79
C PRO A 56 4.99 -30.46 17.06
N VAL A 57 4.44 -31.67 16.86
CA VAL A 57 5.08 -32.76 16.13
C VAL A 57 5.12 -32.40 14.64
N VAL A 58 6.33 -32.16 14.11
CA VAL A 58 6.57 -32.03 12.68
C VAL A 58 6.75 -33.43 12.10
N HIS A 59 5.86 -33.86 11.23
CA HIS A 59 6.08 -35.06 10.42
C HIS A 59 7.10 -34.75 9.32
N THR A 60 8.33 -35.22 9.47
CA THR A 60 9.32 -35.27 8.40
C THR A 60 9.02 -36.46 7.48
N PRO A 61 8.80 -36.29 6.17
CA PRO A 61 8.82 -37.40 5.23
C PRO A 61 10.27 -37.65 4.79
N HIS A 62 10.92 -38.65 5.39
CA HIS A 62 12.03 -39.35 4.73
C HIS A 62 11.49 -40.68 4.21
N THR A 63 11.60 -40.97 2.93
CA THR A 63 12.65 -41.87 2.38
C THR A 63 12.38 -42.13 0.88
N THR A 64 13.46 -41.98 0.12
CA THR A 64 13.80 -42.47 -1.22
C THR A 64 12.91 -43.56 -1.85
N PRO A 65 12.52 -43.45 -3.14
CA PRO A 65 11.83 -44.53 -3.86
C PRO A 65 12.81 -45.65 -4.28
N PRO A 66 12.41 -46.94 -4.21
CA PRO A 66 13.22 -48.02 -4.74
C PRO A 66 13.14 -48.07 -6.27
N LYS A 67 14.32 -48.18 -6.87
CA LYS A 67 14.59 -48.37 -8.30
C LYS A 67 14.07 -49.75 -8.75
N VAL A 68 13.10 -49.79 -9.66
CA VAL A 68 12.65 -51.03 -10.33
C VAL A 68 13.12 -51.00 -11.78
N THR A 69 13.98 -51.95 -12.15
CA THR A 69 14.40 -52.23 -13.52
C THR A 69 13.40 -53.20 -14.17
N PRO A 70 12.98 -53.01 -15.43
CA PRO A 70 11.95 -53.84 -16.06
C PRO A 70 12.53 -55.16 -16.60
N THR A 71 11.72 -56.22 -16.60
CA THR A 71 11.97 -57.46 -17.34
C THR A 71 10.68 -57.88 -18.06
N PRO A 72 10.73 -58.35 -19.32
CA PRO A 72 9.60 -58.34 -20.24
C PRO A 72 8.77 -59.62 -20.19
N THR A 73 7.47 -59.51 -20.45
CA THR A 73 6.64 -60.65 -20.87
C THR A 73 5.51 -60.17 -21.80
N LEU A 74 5.47 -60.71 -23.01
CA LEU A 74 4.40 -60.61 -24.03
C LEU A 74 3.45 -61.83 -23.89
N PRO A 75 2.38 -62.00 -24.70
CA PRO A 75 1.06 -61.38 -24.55
C PRO A 75 -0.08 -62.45 -24.59
N ALA A 76 -1.31 -62.09 -24.20
CA ALA A 76 -2.50 -62.85 -24.63
C ALA A 76 -3.79 -62.00 -24.62
N ASP A 77 -4.33 -61.87 -25.83
CA ASP A 77 -5.73 -61.82 -26.26
C ASP A 77 -6.74 -60.74 -25.80
N GLN A 78 -7.01 -59.87 -26.77
CA GLN A 78 -8.24 -59.09 -27.03
C GLN A 78 -9.42 -60.01 -27.46
N PRO A 79 -10.70 -59.56 -27.41
CA PRO A 79 -11.31 -58.71 -28.47
C PRO A 79 -12.12 -57.52 -27.87
N LYS A 80 -11.96 -56.27 -28.35
CA LYS A 80 -12.53 -55.63 -29.55
C LYS A 80 -14.07 -55.61 -29.63
N GLN A 81 -14.64 -54.41 -29.49
CA GLN A 81 -15.72 -53.85 -30.32
C GLN A 81 -15.77 -52.32 -30.08
N GLU A 82 -15.18 -51.47 -30.92
CA GLU A 82 -15.70 -50.82 -32.15
C GLU A 82 -16.87 -49.84 -31.95
N ASP A 83 -16.48 -48.56 -31.92
CA ASP A 83 -17.04 -47.37 -32.57
C ASP A 83 -18.44 -47.41 -33.19
N ASP A 84 -19.25 -46.39 -32.86
CA ASP A 84 -19.94 -45.59 -33.87
C ASP A 84 -20.16 -44.12 -33.45
N HIS A 85 -19.89 -43.24 -34.41
CA HIS A 85 -20.15 -41.80 -34.40
C HIS A 85 -21.61 -41.49 -34.79
N ARG A 86 -21.99 -40.21 -34.62
CA ARG A 86 -22.93 -39.39 -35.45
C ARG A 86 -24.30 -39.12 -34.78
N TRP A 87 -24.98 -37.96 -34.86
CA TRP A 87 -24.78 -36.54 -35.22
C TRP A 87 -26.18 -35.86 -35.12
N ASP A 88 -26.28 -34.61 -34.62
CA ASP A 88 -27.42 -33.64 -34.60
C ASP A 88 -28.79 -34.09 -34.03
N ASP A 89 -29.72 -33.24 -33.58
CA ASP A 89 -30.12 -31.90 -34.04
C ASP A 89 -30.89 -31.10 -32.96
N LYS A 90 -31.08 -29.83 -33.26
CA LYS A 90 -31.69 -28.69 -32.57
C LYS A 90 -33.13 -28.85 -32.09
N THR A 91 -33.49 -27.82 -31.31
CA THR A 91 -34.83 -27.29 -30.94
C THR A 91 -35.44 -27.94 -29.69
N ARG A 92 -35.98 -27.20 -28.71
CA ARG A 92 -37.00 -26.14 -28.85
C ARG A 92 -37.13 -25.33 -27.55
N LYS A 93 -37.51 -24.06 -27.72
CA LYS A 93 -38.02 -23.09 -26.74
C LYS A 93 -39.02 -23.70 -25.72
N ALA A 94 -39.01 -23.23 -24.47
CA ALA A 94 -40.07 -22.37 -23.90
C ALA A 94 -39.90 -22.14 -22.37
N SER A 95 -40.07 -20.86 -21.99
CA SER A 95 -40.72 -20.34 -20.78
C SER A 95 -40.37 -20.90 -19.39
N HIS A 96 -39.86 -20.01 -18.52
CA HIS A 96 -40.61 -19.64 -17.31
C HIS A 96 -40.24 -18.23 -16.85
N THR A 97 -41.19 -17.31 -17.02
CA THR A 97 -41.35 -16.08 -16.27
C THR A 97 -41.84 -16.43 -14.86
N GLY A 98 -41.20 -15.85 -13.85
CA GLY A 98 -41.64 -15.90 -12.44
C GLY A 98 -41.30 -14.57 -11.78
N VAL A 99 -42.30 -13.71 -11.68
CA VAL A 99 -42.27 -12.43 -10.95
C VAL A 99 -42.51 -12.70 -9.47
N GLN A 100 -41.69 -12.13 -8.58
CA GLN A 100 -42.04 -11.80 -7.20
C GLN A 100 -41.16 -10.63 -6.73
N THR A 101 -41.64 -9.40 -6.78
CA THR A 101 -42.36 -8.64 -5.74
C THR A 101 -41.47 -8.22 -4.56
N LEU A 102 -41.27 -6.90 -4.48
CA LEU A 102 -40.54 -6.11 -3.47
C LEU A 102 -41.28 -6.00 -2.12
N LEU A 103 -40.48 -5.66 -1.08
CA LEU A 103 -40.74 -4.87 0.16
C LEU A 103 -40.41 -5.63 1.48
N PRO A 104 -40.10 -4.95 2.62
CA PRO A 104 -39.39 -3.68 2.84
C PRO A 104 -38.18 -3.83 3.81
N GLY A 105 -37.28 -2.83 3.83
CA GLY A 105 -36.09 -2.81 4.69
C GLY A 105 -36.35 -2.41 6.15
N PRO A 106 -35.41 -2.68 7.08
CA PRO A 106 -35.41 -2.09 8.42
C PRO A 106 -34.59 -0.79 8.49
N LYS A 107 -35.07 0.07 9.37
CA LYS A 107 -34.73 1.48 9.57
C LYS A 107 -33.38 1.71 10.25
N GLU A 108 -32.86 2.90 9.95
CA GLU A 108 -31.73 3.61 10.54
C GLU A 108 -31.83 3.75 12.08
N THR A 109 -30.69 3.58 12.75
CA THR A 109 -30.34 4.30 13.97
C THR A 109 -28.97 4.93 13.75
N GLY A 110 -28.97 6.23 13.44
CA GLY A 110 -27.74 7.00 13.20
C GLY A 110 -26.96 7.26 14.49
N ALA A 111 -25.63 7.19 14.38
CA ALA A 111 -24.73 8.01 15.18
C ALA A 111 -24.09 9.01 14.21
N VAL A 112 -24.18 10.28 14.59
CA VAL A 112 -23.83 11.45 13.79
C VAL A 112 -22.31 11.63 13.73
N GLY A 113 -21.78 11.81 12.52
CA GLY A 113 -20.55 12.55 12.27
C GLY A 113 -19.34 11.72 11.85
N HIS A 114 -19.24 11.38 10.57
CA HIS A 114 -17.96 11.35 9.83
C HIS A 114 -18.23 11.04 8.36
N ASP A 115 -18.47 12.08 7.56
CA ASP A 115 -18.41 12.01 6.11
C ASP A 115 -17.96 13.37 5.61
N GLU A 116 -16.65 13.55 5.40
CA GLU A 116 -16.06 14.36 4.33
C GLU A 116 -14.58 13.97 4.25
N ASP A 117 -14.23 13.04 3.36
CA ASP A 117 -12.89 12.94 2.77
C ASP A 117 -13.06 12.22 1.42
N GLY A 118 -13.11 13.02 0.36
CA GLY A 118 -13.26 12.58 -1.02
C GLY A 118 -11.96 12.03 -1.59
N GLY A 119 -11.68 10.75 -1.34
CA GLY A 119 -10.63 10.00 -2.04
C GLY A 119 -11.15 9.47 -3.37
N ARG A 120 -10.99 10.24 -4.45
CA ARG A 120 -11.41 9.85 -5.81
C ARG A 120 -10.26 9.19 -6.57
N TRP A 121 -10.30 7.86 -6.67
CA TRP A 121 -9.48 7.10 -7.62
C TRP A 121 -10.24 6.97 -8.94
N ASN A 122 -9.76 7.63 -10.00
CA ASN A 122 -10.27 7.45 -11.36
C ASN A 122 -9.23 6.63 -12.16
N ASP A 123 -9.51 5.35 -12.38
CA ASP A 123 -8.87 4.58 -13.45
C ASP A 123 -9.60 4.89 -14.76
N GLN A 124 -8.92 5.57 -15.69
CA GLN A 124 -9.40 5.71 -17.07
C GLN A 124 -8.38 5.10 -18.02
N GLU A 125 -8.70 3.90 -18.53
CA GLU A 125 -8.15 3.41 -19.79
C GLU A 125 -9.27 3.37 -20.84
N LYS A 126 -9.06 4.03 -21.98
CA LYS A 126 -9.81 3.80 -23.22
C LYS A 126 -8.87 3.22 -24.27
N PRO A 127 -9.32 2.24 -25.08
CA PRO A 127 -8.49 1.50 -26.01
C PRO A 127 -8.26 2.30 -27.31
N LYS A 128 -7.10 2.10 -27.95
CA LYS A 128 -6.91 2.46 -29.35
C LYS A 128 -6.29 1.31 -30.13
N ASP A 129 -6.93 1.08 -31.27
CA ASP A 129 -6.73 0.02 -32.22
C ASP A 129 -5.35 0.02 -32.88
N SER A 130 -4.95 -1.20 -33.19
CA SER A 130 -3.79 -1.64 -33.95
C SER A 130 -3.78 -1.18 -35.42
N ALA A 131 -2.61 -0.74 -35.88
CA ALA A 131 -2.21 -0.86 -37.29
C ALA A 131 -0.69 -1.08 -37.36
N GLY A 132 -0.27 -2.30 -37.70
CA GLY A 132 1.12 -2.68 -37.89
C GLY A 132 1.61 -2.48 -39.32
N LYS A 133 2.92 -2.29 -39.48
CA LYS A 133 3.70 -2.65 -40.67
C LYS A 133 5.21 -2.69 -40.35
N GLY A 134 5.83 -3.85 -40.61
CA GLY A 134 7.04 -3.90 -41.45
C GLY A 134 8.43 -4.09 -40.84
N LYS A 135 8.82 -5.37 -40.69
CA LYS A 135 10.04 -6.05 -41.21
C LYS A 135 11.48 -5.84 -40.65
N ALA A 136 12.15 -7.02 -40.61
CA ALA A 136 13.57 -7.38 -40.77
C ALA A 136 14.49 -7.21 -39.52
N SER A 137 14.94 -8.28 -38.85
CA SER A 137 15.88 -9.37 -39.22
C SER A 137 17.35 -8.94 -39.27
N ALA A 138 18.15 -9.42 -38.31
CA ALA A 138 19.52 -9.91 -38.52
C ALA A 138 20.01 -10.68 -37.28
N ALA A 139 20.55 -11.87 -37.54
CA ALA A 139 21.17 -12.78 -36.60
C ALA A 139 22.66 -12.49 -36.40
N ALA A 140 23.22 -12.83 -35.24
CA ALA A 140 24.60 -13.28 -35.10
C ALA A 140 24.77 -14.15 -33.85
N ALA A 141 25.40 -15.30 -34.07
CA ALA A 141 25.65 -16.39 -33.13
C ALA A 141 27.02 -16.20 -32.40
N PRO A 142 27.41 -17.10 -31.48
CA PRO A 142 28.23 -16.78 -30.30
C PRO A 142 29.71 -17.14 -30.43
N THR A 143 30.53 -16.60 -29.53
CA THR A 143 31.93 -17.05 -29.33
C THR A 143 32.09 -17.61 -27.92
N THR A 144 32.25 -18.93 -27.87
CA THR A 144 32.82 -19.75 -26.80
C THR A 144 34.28 -19.39 -26.53
N LEU A 145 34.69 -19.28 -25.27
CA LEU A 145 36.07 -19.54 -24.84
C LEU A 145 36.07 -20.29 -23.51
N VAL A 146 36.93 -21.29 -23.47
CA VAL A 146 37.01 -22.44 -22.56
C VAL A 146 38.28 -22.29 -21.73
N VAL A 147 38.13 -22.46 -20.41
CA VAL A 147 38.99 -23.16 -19.43
C VAL A 147 40.48 -22.80 -19.33
N GLU A 148 40.93 -22.48 -18.11
CA GLU A 148 42.04 -23.23 -17.50
C GLU A 148 42.02 -23.19 -15.96
N VAL A 149 42.10 -24.39 -15.37
CA VAL A 149 42.16 -24.70 -13.94
C VAL A 149 43.52 -25.37 -13.69
N SER A 150 44.17 -25.06 -12.57
CA SER A 150 45.25 -25.89 -12.00
C SER A 150 45.46 -25.62 -10.50
N PRO A 151 46.06 -26.57 -9.76
CA PRO A 151 45.45 -27.12 -8.54
C PRO A 151 46.19 -26.83 -7.22
N ALA A 152 45.49 -27.14 -6.12
CA ALA A 152 45.97 -27.09 -4.73
C ALA A 152 46.84 -28.32 -4.36
N PRO A 153 47.72 -28.21 -3.35
CA PRO A 153 48.36 -29.35 -2.71
C PRO A 153 47.84 -29.67 -1.30
N ALA A 154 48.07 -30.94 -0.95
CA ALA A 154 47.57 -31.75 0.15
C ALA A 154 47.91 -31.31 1.59
N ALA A 155 47.06 -31.78 2.52
CA ALA A 155 47.28 -31.84 3.96
C ALA A 155 48.27 -32.95 4.37
N PRO A 156 48.76 -32.91 5.63
CA PRO A 156 48.61 -34.12 6.44
C PRO A 156 48.30 -33.91 7.94
N ASN A 157 47.58 -34.90 8.45
CA ASN A 157 47.66 -35.55 9.77
C ASN A 157 47.07 -34.92 11.04
N THR A 158 46.05 -35.65 11.48
CA THR A 158 45.41 -35.79 12.78
C THR A 158 46.39 -36.12 13.92
N THR A 159 46.20 -35.50 15.09
CA THR A 159 46.52 -36.15 16.38
C THR A 159 45.62 -35.63 17.49
N THR A 160 45.14 -36.58 18.27
CA THR A 160 44.12 -36.53 19.31
C THR A 160 44.69 -36.05 20.64
N ALA A 161 44.01 -35.15 21.37
CA ALA A 161 44.06 -35.08 22.84
C ALA A 161 42.94 -34.18 23.40
N THR A 162 42.32 -34.62 24.50
CA THR A 162 41.29 -33.94 25.32
C THR A 162 41.51 -34.46 26.76
N PRO A 163 41.09 -33.80 27.85
CA PRO A 163 41.26 -32.40 28.26
C PRO A 163 41.77 -32.29 29.74
N ALA A 164 41.74 -31.05 30.26
CA ALA A 164 41.62 -30.61 31.67
C ALA A 164 42.90 -30.06 32.34
N PRO A 165 42.77 -29.31 33.46
CA PRO A 165 42.06 -28.03 33.57
C PRO A 165 42.98 -26.96 34.22
N SER A 166 42.81 -25.68 33.91
CA SER A 166 43.32 -24.64 34.83
C SER A 166 42.56 -23.33 34.67
N SER A 167 42.00 -22.93 35.82
CA SER A 167 41.51 -21.62 36.15
C SER A 167 42.60 -20.56 35.99
N SER A 168 42.34 -19.55 35.18
CA SER A 168 43.01 -18.25 35.29
C SER A 168 42.02 -17.17 34.90
N SER A 169 41.63 -16.37 35.88
CA SER A 169 40.96 -15.09 35.75
C SER A 169 41.65 -14.22 34.69
N ALA A 170 40.96 -13.94 33.58
CA ALA A 170 41.38 -12.96 32.60
C ALA A 170 40.75 -11.59 32.94
N PRO A 171 41.50 -10.48 32.87
CA PRO A 171 40.98 -9.15 33.10
C PRO A 171 39.95 -8.80 32.03
N ALA A 172 38.99 -7.94 32.39
CA ALA A 172 38.05 -7.33 31.46
C ALA A 172 38.81 -6.65 30.30
N LEU A 173 39.00 -7.39 29.21
CA LEU A 173 39.35 -6.80 27.93
C LEU A 173 38.07 -6.12 27.43
N HIS A 174 38.03 -4.80 27.54
CA HIS A 174 37.23 -3.99 26.64
C HIS A 174 37.57 -4.44 25.21
N SER A 175 36.71 -5.29 24.65
CA SER A 175 36.84 -5.72 23.27
C SER A 175 36.57 -4.51 22.40
N THR A 176 37.65 -3.88 21.97
CA THR A 176 37.68 -3.02 20.80
C THR A 176 37.40 -3.89 19.57
N ALA A 177 36.12 -4.16 19.35
CA ALA A 177 35.53 -4.42 18.04
C ALA A 177 34.10 -3.85 17.97
N PRO A 178 33.90 -2.52 17.98
CA PRO A 178 32.60 -1.94 17.65
C PRO A 178 32.57 -1.56 16.17
N VAL A 179 32.53 -2.54 15.26
CA VAL A 179 32.33 -2.26 13.83
C VAL A 179 31.54 -3.41 13.21
N LEU A 180 30.34 -3.07 12.68
CA LEU A 180 29.29 -3.92 12.08
C LEU A 180 28.25 -4.59 13.04
N ALA A 181 27.58 -3.82 13.89
CA ALA A 181 26.17 -4.12 14.21
C ALA A 181 25.32 -3.63 13.01
N LEU A 182 25.33 -4.43 11.94
CA LEU A 182 24.98 -4.06 10.57
C LEU A 182 23.49 -4.28 10.32
N CYS A 183 22.59 -3.39 10.77
CA CYS A 183 21.12 -3.31 10.50
C CYS A 183 20.22 -4.58 10.65
N LYS A 184 20.73 -5.78 10.39
CA LYS A 184 20.19 -7.11 10.61
C LYS A 184 20.12 -7.48 12.09
N ASP A 185 21.02 -6.93 12.89
CA ASP A 185 21.15 -7.23 14.33
C ASP A 185 20.38 -6.23 15.21
N VAL A 186 19.58 -5.35 14.60
CA VAL A 186 18.75 -4.39 15.32
C VAL A 186 17.68 -5.16 16.10
N ARG A 187 17.30 -4.64 17.26
CA ARG A 187 16.23 -5.22 18.08
C ARG A 187 15.00 -5.51 17.21
N ASN A 188 14.40 -6.69 17.43
CA ASN A 188 13.26 -7.24 16.69
C ASN A 188 13.51 -7.67 15.24
N ALA A 189 14.65 -7.35 14.61
CA ALA A 189 14.92 -7.75 13.23
C ALA A 189 14.81 -9.26 12.99
N PRO A 190 15.34 -10.16 13.86
CA PRO A 190 15.17 -11.61 13.70
C PRO A 190 13.73 -12.11 13.86
N HIS A 191 12.83 -11.28 14.38
CA HIS A 191 11.43 -11.63 14.64
C HIS A 191 10.46 -11.08 13.59
N VAL A 192 10.96 -10.37 12.58
CA VAL A 192 10.15 -9.83 11.48
C VAL A 192 10.50 -10.58 10.20
N MET A 193 9.48 -11.03 9.48
CA MET A 193 9.60 -11.56 8.13
C MET A 193 9.07 -10.54 7.12
N VAL A 194 9.86 -10.18 6.12
CA VAL A 194 9.40 -9.34 5.00
C VAL A 194 9.08 -10.23 3.81
N VAL A 195 7.87 -10.09 3.27
CA VAL A 195 7.40 -10.86 2.12
C VAL A 195 7.21 -9.90 0.95
N ILE A 196 7.99 -10.08 -0.11
CA ILE A 196 7.86 -9.26 -1.32
C ILE A 196 7.06 -10.01 -2.37
N LYS A 197 5.92 -9.45 -2.78
CA LYS A 197 5.13 -9.94 -3.92
C LYS A 197 5.57 -9.26 -5.21
N THR A 198 5.74 -10.06 -6.27
CA THR A 198 6.08 -9.60 -7.61
C THR A 198 5.45 -10.50 -8.69
N SER A 199 5.87 -10.37 -9.94
CA SER A 199 5.47 -11.18 -11.09
C SER A 199 6.68 -11.46 -11.99
N LYS A 200 6.64 -12.55 -12.77
CA LYS A 200 7.65 -12.84 -13.79
C LYS A 200 7.81 -11.68 -14.77
N ALA A 201 6.73 -10.96 -15.06
CA ALA A 201 6.70 -9.82 -15.96
C ALA A 201 7.55 -8.63 -15.48
N GLU A 202 7.69 -8.44 -14.16
CA GLU A 202 8.31 -7.23 -13.60
C GLU A 202 9.52 -7.50 -12.70
N ILE A 203 9.77 -8.75 -12.29
CA ILE A 203 10.77 -9.09 -11.27
C ILE A 203 12.17 -8.53 -11.59
N HIS A 204 12.63 -8.65 -12.84
CA HIS A 204 13.93 -8.13 -13.26
C HIS A 204 14.01 -6.60 -13.31
N ASN A 205 12.87 -5.94 -13.49
CA ASN A 205 12.83 -4.48 -13.65
C ASN A 205 12.54 -3.75 -12.34
N LYS A 206 11.82 -4.36 -11.39
CA LYS A 206 11.35 -3.68 -10.18
C LYS A 206 12.06 -4.12 -8.89
N LEU A 207 12.62 -5.32 -8.84
CA LEU A 207 13.12 -5.85 -7.57
C LEU A 207 14.54 -5.38 -7.19
N SER A 208 15.30 -4.85 -8.14
CA SER A 208 16.72 -4.50 -7.95
C SER A 208 16.97 -3.55 -6.77
N ALA A 209 16.08 -2.57 -6.55
CA ALA A 209 16.21 -1.62 -5.44
C ALA A 209 16.00 -2.29 -4.07
N HIS A 210 15.14 -3.30 -3.98
CA HIS A 210 14.96 -4.06 -2.75
C HIS A 210 16.14 -4.97 -2.45
N LEU A 211 16.68 -5.67 -3.46
CA LEU A 211 17.81 -6.60 -3.32
C LEU A 211 19.08 -5.87 -2.84
N LEU A 212 19.41 -4.76 -3.49
CA LEU A 212 20.58 -3.94 -3.13
C LEU A 212 20.34 -3.06 -1.90
N GLY A 213 19.08 -2.82 -1.56
CA GLY A 213 18.65 -1.94 -0.47
C GLY A 213 18.14 -2.71 0.74
N LEU A 214 16.83 -2.68 0.94
CA LEU A 214 16.13 -3.23 2.10
C LEU A 214 16.57 -4.68 2.46
N LEU A 215 16.60 -5.59 1.49
CA LEU A 215 16.88 -7.01 1.73
C LEU A 215 18.35 -7.27 2.12
N SER A 216 19.24 -6.31 1.93
CA SER A 216 20.58 -6.37 2.51
C SER A 216 20.58 -6.25 4.04
N CYS A 217 19.48 -5.79 4.66
CA CYS A 217 19.33 -5.58 6.10
C CYS A 217 18.24 -6.44 6.76
N VAL A 218 17.35 -7.05 6.00
CA VAL A 218 16.28 -7.90 6.54
C VAL A 218 16.81 -9.34 6.68
N PRO A 219 16.86 -9.92 7.89
CA PRO A 219 17.40 -11.27 8.07
C PRO A 219 16.44 -12.38 7.61
N ASN A 220 15.12 -12.15 7.68
CA ASN A 220 14.11 -13.12 7.25
C ASN A 220 13.24 -12.50 6.16
N PHE A 221 13.33 -13.04 4.94
CA PHE A 221 12.45 -12.61 3.85
C PHE A 221 12.08 -13.75 2.92
N ALA A 222 11.04 -13.53 2.12
CA ALA A 222 10.65 -14.40 1.02
C ALA A 222 10.18 -13.57 -0.17
N ILE A 223 10.49 -14.01 -1.38
CA ILE A 223 10.04 -13.39 -2.62
C ILE A 223 9.03 -14.32 -3.28
N PHE A 224 7.82 -13.81 -3.52
CA PHE A 224 6.73 -14.56 -4.15
C PHE A 224 6.37 -13.99 -5.51
N SER A 225 6.13 -14.88 -6.48
CA SER A 225 5.79 -14.54 -7.85
C SER A 225 4.69 -15.46 -8.40
N ASP A 226 4.36 -15.31 -9.67
CA ASP A 226 3.56 -16.25 -10.49
C ASP A 226 4.45 -17.33 -11.15
N HIS A 227 5.68 -17.48 -10.68
CA HIS A 227 6.62 -18.51 -11.12
C HIS A 227 7.58 -18.87 -10.00
N ALA A 228 8.17 -20.06 -10.09
CA ALA A 228 9.31 -20.45 -9.27
C ALA A 228 10.61 -20.15 -10.02
N GLY A 229 11.64 -19.73 -9.29
CA GLY A 229 12.92 -19.40 -9.90
C GLY A 229 13.91 -18.84 -8.90
N GLU A 230 14.85 -18.04 -9.41
CA GLU A 230 15.88 -17.37 -8.63
C GLU A 230 16.16 -15.98 -9.21
N ILE A 231 16.52 -15.02 -8.36
CA ILE A 231 17.03 -13.71 -8.75
C ILE A 231 18.16 -13.28 -7.82
N ASP A 232 19.33 -12.99 -8.39
CA ASP A 232 20.56 -12.60 -7.66
C ASP A 232 20.90 -13.52 -6.48
N GLY A 233 20.77 -14.85 -6.65
CA GLY A 233 21.03 -15.82 -5.58
C GLY A 233 19.86 -16.05 -4.61
N ASN A 234 18.74 -15.36 -4.79
CA ASN A 234 17.59 -15.43 -3.89
C ASN A 234 16.46 -16.26 -4.51
N PRO A 235 15.90 -17.24 -3.77
CA PRO A 235 14.81 -18.06 -4.26
C PRO A 235 13.54 -17.23 -4.48
N VAL A 236 12.86 -17.52 -5.58
CA VAL A 236 11.55 -16.96 -5.93
C VAL A 236 10.53 -18.10 -5.85
N HIS A 237 9.51 -17.91 -5.02
CA HIS A 237 8.48 -18.91 -4.76
C HIS A 237 7.23 -18.66 -5.62
N ASP A 238 6.73 -19.70 -6.28
CA ASP A 238 5.49 -19.64 -7.01
C ASP A 238 4.29 -19.64 -6.03
N ALA A 239 3.61 -18.51 -5.90
CA ALA A 239 2.41 -18.42 -5.07
C ALA A 239 1.22 -19.21 -5.65
N LEU A 240 1.26 -19.59 -6.93
CA LEU A 240 0.13 -20.18 -7.67
C LEU A 240 0.23 -21.71 -7.79
N HIS A 241 1.32 -22.31 -7.30
CA HIS A 241 1.56 -23.75 -7.49
C HIS A 241 0.42 -24.61 -6.91
N ASN A 242 -0.12 -24.22 -5.75
CA ASN A 242 -1.19 -24.93 -5.04
C ASN A 242 -2.62 -24.55 -5.47
N ILE A 243 -2.81 -23.66 -6.46
CA ILE A 243 -4.15 -23.44 -7.02
C ILE A 243 -4.63 -24.73 -7.70
N SER A 244 -5.88 -25.11 -7.45
CA SER A 244 -6.45 -26.38 -7.94
C SER A 244 -6.46 -26.46 -9.46
N SER A 245 -6.33 -27.68 -9.99
CA SER A 245 -6.44 -27.92 -11.44
C SER A 245 -7.80 -27.48 -11.99
N ALA A 246 -8.87 -27.60 -11.19
CA ALA A 246 -10.20 -27.15 -11.58
C ALA A 246 -10.26 -25.63 -11.77
N ALA A 247 -9.67 -24.85 -10.84
CA ALA A 247 -9.58 -23.41 -11.00
C ALA A 247 -8.69 -23.01 -12.19
N LYS A 248 -7.51 -23.64 -12.35
CA LYS A 248 -6.59 -23.42 -13.48
C LYS A 248 -7.20 -23.75 -14.85
N GLN A 249 -8.21 -24.62 -14.90
CA GLN A 249 -8.95 -24.95 -16.13
C GLN A 249 -10.14 -24.01 -16.35
N LYS A 250 -10.82 -23.61 -15.28
CA LYS A 250 -12.05 -22.80 -15.34
C LYS A 250 -11.81 -21.34 -15.69
N TYR A 251 -10.74 -20.74 -15.19
CA TYR A 251 -10.50 -19.29 -15.34
C TYR A 251 -9.42 -19.01 -16.39
N ASP A 252 -9.77 -18.19 -17.38
CA ASP A 252 -8.91 -17.84 -18.52
C ASP A 252 -7.61 -17.13 -18.10
N GLU A 253 -7.62 -16.49 -16.93
CA GLU A 253 -6.47 -15.82 -16.31
C GLU A 253 -5.26 -16.76 -16.14
N PHE A 254 -5.48 -18.08 -16.02
CA PHE A 254 -4.42 -19.08 -15.93
C PHE A 254 -3.84 -19.52 -17.28
N SER A 255 -4.34 -18.99 -18.41
CA SER A 255 -3.76 -19.27 -19.73
C SER A 255 -2.31 -18.80 -19.81
N GLU A 256 -2.02 -17.58 -19.36
CA GLU A 256 -0.67 -17.02 -19.33
C GLU A 256 0.23 -17.79 -18.36
N TYR A 257 -0.29 -18.17 -17.18
CA TYR A 257 0.44 -18.98 -16.21
C TYR A 257 0.92 -20.32 -16.79
N LYS A 258 0.09 -20.99 -17.60
CA LYS A 258 0.49 -22.24 -18.29
C LYS A 258 1.71 -22.02 -19.18
N ILE A 259 1.77 -20.89 -19.90
CA ILE A 259 2.91 -20.53 -20.75
C ILE A 259 4.15 -20.28 -19.89
N ILE A 260 4.02 -19.47 -18.83
CA ILE A 260 5.09 -19.17 -17.87
C ILE A 260 5.70 -20.46 -17.28
N THR A 261 4.85 -21.43 -16.92
CA THR A 261 5.32 -22.70 -16.34
C THR A 261 5.92 -23.66 -17.37
N ALA A 262 5.56 -23.54 -18.65
CA ALA A 262 6.04 -24.41 -19.72
C ALA A 262 7.37 -23.93 -20.31
N ASP A 263 7.62 -22.63 -20.29
CA ASP A 263 8.82 -22.00 -20.85
C ASP A 263 9.48 -21.05 -19.83
N PRO A 264 10.57 -21.48 -19.16
CA PRO A 264 11.28 -20.65 -18.17
C PRO A 264 11.84 -19.32 -18.71
N GLU A 265 12.11 -19.27 -20.02
CA GLU A 265 12.65 -18.08 -20.71
C GLU A 265 11.56 -17.11 -21.16
N TYR A 266 10.30 -17.52 -21.04
CA TYR A 266 9.17 -16.68 -21.40
C TYR A 266 9.11 -15.41 -20.56
N LYS A 267 8.96 -14.27 -21.25
CA LYS A 267 8.81 -12.94 -20.65
C LYS A 267 7.37 -12.47 -20.86
N PRO A 268 6.47 -12.70 -19.87
CA PRO A 268 5.07 -12.32 -19.99
C PRO A 268 4.90 -10.80 -20.03
N ASP A 269 3.86 -10.35 -20.74
CA ASP A 269 3.41 -8.97 -20.65
C ASP A 269 2.68 -8.76 -19.31
N ALA A 270 3.04 -7.71 -18.57
CA ALA A 270 2.39 -7.35 -17.32
C ALA A 270 0.87 -7.17 -17.47
N LYS A 271 0.39 -6.73 -18.65
CA LYS A 271 -1.04 -6.59 -18.93
C LYS A 271 -1.78 -7.93 -18.96
N LYS A 272 -1.11 -8.99 -19.41
CA LYS A 272 -1.71 -10.33 -19.51
C LYS A 272 -1.72 -11.09 -18.18
N THR A 273 -0.86 -10.69 -17.25
CA THR A 273 -0.73 -11.28 -15.92
C THR A 273 -1.44 -10.47 -14.83
N LYS A 274 -2.00 -9.30 -15.15
CA LYS A 274 -2.65 -8.40 -14.19
C LYS A 274 -3.74 -9.11 -13.38
N ASP A 275 -4.62 -9.85 -14.06
CA ASP A 275 -5.75 -10.52 -13.40
C ASP A 275 -5.32 -11.77 -12.64
N LEU A 276 -4.13 -12.31 -12.94
CA LEU A 276 -3.55 -13.44 -12.22
C LEU A 276 -3.09 -13.06 -10.80
N ASP A 277 -2.74 -11.79 -10.58
CA ASP A 277 -2.15 -11.32 -9.32
C ASP A 277 -3.05 -11.55 -8.10
N LYS A 278 -4.38 -11.46 -8.27
CA LYS A 278 -5.35 -11.68 -7.18
C LYS A 278 -5.24 -13.09 -6.57
N TRP A 279 -4.79 -14.08 -7.34
CA TRP A 279 -4.66 -15.47 -6.90
C TRP A 279 -3.45 -15.71 -5.99
N LYS A 280 -2.48 -14.80 -5.96
CA LYS A 280 -1.27 -14.97 -5.14
C LYS A 280 -1.56 -14.76 -3.65
N PHE A 281 -2.51 -13.89 -3.30
CA PHE A 281 -2.69 -13.38 -1.93
C PHE A 281 -2.85 -14.46 -0.88
N LEU A 282 -3.88 -15.30 -1.00
CA LEU A 282 -4.17 -16.30 0.01
C LEU A 282 -3.05 -17.34 0.17
N PRO A 283 -2.59 -18.03 -0.91
CA PRO A 283 -1.53 -19.02 -0.81
C PRO A 283 -0.19 -18.42 -0.40
N MET A 284 0.16 -17.21 -0.85
CA MET A 284 1.38 -16.51 -0.44
C MET A 284 1.40 -16.26 1.07
N VAL A 285 0.30 -15.73 1.64
CA VAL A 285 0.21 -15.44 3.08
C VAL A 285 0.32 -16.73 3.89
N TYR A 286 -0.37 -17.79 3.45
CA TYR A 286 -0.31 -19.10 4.08
C TYR A 286 1.11 -19.68 4.03
N GLN A 287 1.74 -19.70 2.85
CA GLN A 287 3.07 -20.26 2.66
C GLN A 287 4.15 -19.48 3.41
N ALA A 288 4.08 -18.14 3.46
CA ALA A 288 4.99 -17.32 4.25
C ALA A 288 4.97 -17.70 5.74
N TYR A 289 3.78 -17.95 6.30
CA TYR A 289 3.64 -18.44 7.68
C TYR A 289 4.27 -19.83 7.86
N GLN A 290 4.01 -20.76 6.93
CA GLN A 290 4.59 -22.11 6.99
C GLN A 290 6.13 -22.10 6.90
N MET A 291 6.71 -21.18 6.14
CA MET A 291 8.17 -21.05 5.98
C MET A 291 8.86 -20.61 7.27
N ASN A 292 8.22 -19.77 8.08
CA ASN A 292 8.79 -19.31 9.34
C ASN A 292 7.69 -19.03 10.38
N PRO A 293 7.08 -20.05 11.01
CA PRO A 293 5.97 -19.86 11.96
C PRO A 293 6.39 -19.19 13.28
N HIS A 294 7.70 -19.03 13.51
CA HIS A 294 8.27 -18.43 14.71
C HIS A 294 8.48 -16.91 14.58
N ALA A 295 8.37 -16.33 13.38
CA ALA A 295 8.34 -14.89 13.23
C ALA A 295 7.16 -14.29 14.00
N LYS A 296 7.40 -13.16 14.67
CA LYS A 296 6.38 -12.46 15.45
C LYS A 296 5.49 -11.60 14.55
N PHE A 297 6.07 -11.02 13.50
CA PHE A 297 5.36 -10.15 12.56
C PHE A 297 5.81 -10.41 11.11
N TYR A 298 4.89 -10.19 10.18
CA TYR A 298 5.07 -10.41 8.75
C TYR A 298 4.62 -9.16 8.01
N ALA A 299 5.54 -8.51 7.30
CA ALA A 299 5.27 -7.35 6.49
C ALA A 299 5.22 -7.76 5.01
N PHE A 300 4.04 -7.72 4.42
CA PHE A 300 3.80 -8.00 3.00
C PHE A 300 3.86 -6.70 2.22
N ILE A 301 4.74 -6.63 1.22
CA ILE A 301 4.98 -5.45 0.40
C ILE A 301 5.02 -5.82 -1.09
N GLU A 302 4.74 -4.86 -1.97
CA GLU A 302 4.94 -5.02 -3.42
C GLU A 302 6.33 -4.53 -3.82
N ALA A 303 6.78 -4.86 -5.04
CA ALA A 303 8.10 -4.47 -5.54
C ALA A 303 8.30 -2.94 -5.72
N ASP A 304 7.23 -2.14 -5.64
CA ASP A 304 7.22 -0.67 -5.67
C ASP A 304 6.79 -0.04 -4.33
N THR A 305 6.90 -0.79 -3.24
CA THR A 305 6.57 -0.34 -1.88
C THR A 305 7.86 -0.03 -1.10
N GLY A 306 8.07 1.24 -0.77
CA GLY A 306 9.15 1.62 0.14
C GLY A 306 8.82 1.20 1.57
N LEU A 307 9.75 0.55 2.26
CA LEU A 307 9.60 0.15 3.67
C LEU A 307 10.70 0.79 4.51
N SER A 308 10.30 1.46 5.59
CA SER A 308 11.20 2.01 6.59
C SER A 308 11.58 0.95 7.61
N TRP A 309 12.78 0.36 7.45
CA TRP A 309 13.22 -0.72 8.33
C TRP A 309 13.31 -0.25 9.79
N THR A 310 13.87 0.95 10.00
CA THR A 310 13.94 1.57 11.34
C THR A 310 12.55 1.79 11.96
N ASN A 311 11.60 2.37 11.21
CA ASN A 311 10.28 2.66 11.77
C ASN A 311 9.45 1.40 11.96
N LEU A 312 9.57 0.40 11.07
CA LEU A 312 8.89 -0.87 11.22
C LEU A 312 9.35 -1.58 12.50
N LEU A 313 10.66 -1.68 12.73
CA LEU A 313 11.20 -2.33 13.92
C LEU A 313 10.79 -1.64 15.22
N GLN A 314 10.76 -0.30 15.21
CA GLN A 314 10.22 0.48 16.32
C GLN A 314 8.72 0.26 16.49
N TRP A 315 7.94 0.18 15.41
CA TRP A 315 6.51 -0.04 15.50
C TRP A 315 6.19 -1.38 16.16
N VAL A 316 6.80 -2.47 15.68
CA VAL A 316 6.53 -3.82 16.20
C VAL A 316 7.03 -4.03 17.63
N ASP A 317 8.03 -3.26 18.09
CA ASP A 317 8.49 -3.26 19.49
C ASP A 317 7.38 -2.83 20.48
N ARG A 318 6.35 -2.13 19.98
CA ARG A 318 5.23 -1.63 20.77
C ARG A 318 4.02 -2.56 20.77
N LEU A 319 4.09 -3.69 20.06
CA LEU A 319 2.97 -4.57 19.79
C LEU A 319 3.16 -5.95 20.44
N ASP A 320 2.08 -6.49 20.99
CA ASP A 320 2.04 -7.89 21.39
C ASP A 320 1.67 -8.78 20.20
N TYR A 321 2.65 -9.50 19.66
CA TYR A 321 2.50 -10.38 18.50
C TYR A 321 1.44 -11.49 18.66
N ARG A 322 0.99 -11.76 19.88
CA ARG A 322 -0.03 -12.76 20.18
C ARG A 322 -1.45 -12.26 19.86
N ILE A 323 -1.64 -10.94 19.84
CA ILE A 323 -2.90 -10.30 19.44
C ILE A 323 -3.00 -10.40 17.91
N PRO A 324 -4.17 -10.79 17.36
CA PRO A 324 -4.35 -11.03 15.93
C PRO A 324 -4.45 -9.72 15.13
N TYR A 325 -3.36 -8.96 15.06
CA TYR A 325 -3.27 -7.78 14.21
C TYR A 325 -3.28 -8.15 12.72
N TYR A 326 -4.25 -7.60 12.01
CA TYR A 326 -4.20 -7.34 10.57
C TYR A 326 -4.20 -5.83 10.37
N SER A 327 -3.11 -5.26 9.85
CA SER A 327 -2.93 -3.81 9.81
C SER A 327 -2.47 -3.32 8.44
N GLY A 328 -2.95 -2.15 8.05
CA GLY A 328 -2.58 -1.46 6.81
C GLY A 328 -3.34 -0.15 6.62
N ALA A 329 -3.05 0.54 5.51
CA ALA A 329 -3.83 1.70 5.09
C ALA A 329 -5.22 1.23 4.67
N GLN A 330 -6.27 1.76 5.31
CA GLN A 330 -7.63 1.29 5.06
C GLN A 330 -8.14 1.74 3.70
N SER A 331 -8.85 0.83 3.03
CA SER A 331 -9.66 1.09 1.86
C SER A 331 -11.00 0.38 2.00
N PHE A 332 -11.95 0.75 1.17
CA PHE A 332 -13.32 0.25 1.20
C PHE A 332 -13.74 -0.20 -0.19
N LEU A 333 -14.29 -1.40 -0.27
CA LEU A 333 -14.98 -1.87 -1.46
C LEU A 333 -16.32 -2.45 -1.01
N ASN A 334 -17.40 -1.78 -1.42
CA ASN A 334 -18.74 -2.02 -0.91
C ASN A 334 -18.78 -1.92 0.62
N LYS A 335 -19.08 -3.01 1.33
CA LYS A 335 -19.15 -3.09 2.80
C LYS A 335 -17.91 -3.69 3.44
N VAL A 336 -16.90 -4.05 2.64
CA VAL A 336 -15.66 -4.66 3.14
C VAL A 336 -14.63 -3.57 3.32
N GLN A 337 -14.19 -3.40 4.57
CA GLN A 337 -13.02 -2.61 4.90
C GLN A 337 -11.79 -3.51 4.88
N PHE A 338 -10.73 -3.08 4.21
CA PHE A 338 -9.51 -3.89 4.03
C PHE A 338 -8.25 -3.03 4.02
N ALA A 339 -7.11 -3.63 4.30
CA ALA A 339 -5.81 -3.01 4.06
C ALA A 339 -5.47 -3.06 2.57
N GLN A 340 -5.23 -1.90 1.96
CA GLN A 340 -4.77 -1.80 0.57
C GLN A 340 -3.41 -2.49 0.39
N ARG A 341 -3.29 -3.35 -0.63
CA ARG A 341 -2.04 -4.12 -0.87
C ARG A 341 -0.80 -3.25 -1.06
N GLY A 342 -0.93 -2.13 -1.79
CA GLY A 342 0.20 -1.34 -2.26
C GLY A 342 0.95 -0.70 -1.10
N SER A 343 0.24 -0.10 -0.15
CA SER A 343 0.86 0.52 1.02
C SER A 343 1.63 -0.49 1.90
N GLY A 344 1.34 -1.78 1.77
CA GLY A 344 1.85 -2.85 2.60
C GLY A 344 0.84 -3.30 3.66
N ILE A 345 0.97 -4.56 4.06
CA ILE A 345 0.13 -5.21 5.06
C ILE A 345 1.01 -5.80 6.16
N LEU A 346 0.71 -5.50 7.42
CA LEU A 346 1.36 -6.10 8.58
C LEU A 346 0.42 -7.14 9.21
N LEU A 347 0.88 -8.38 9.32
CA LEU A 347 0.20 -9.45 10.04
C LEU A 347 1.04 -9.88 11.24
N SER A 348 0.40 -10.03 12.38
CA SER A 348 0.99 -10.67 13.56
C SER A 348 0.99 -12.20 13.44
N GLN A 349 1.85 -12.86 14.21
CA GLN A 349 1.78 -14.31 14.37
C GLN A 349 0.40 -14.77 14.90
N GLY A 350 -0.19 -14.02 15.83
CA GLY A 350 -1.52 -14.31 16.37
C GLY A 350 -2.60 -14.36 15.28
N ALA A 351 -2.52 -13.45 14.30
CA ALA A 351 -3.41 -13.41 13.14
C ALA A 351 -3.13 -14.60 12.21
N LEU A 352 -1.87 -14.83 11.86
CA LEU A 352 -1.50 -15.89 10.91
C LEU A 352 -1.78 -17.29 11.43
N ARG A 353 -1.64 -17.52 12.75
CA ARG A 353 -2.03 -18.81 13.34
C ARG A 353 -3.52 -19.09 13.16
N ARG A 354 -4.39 -18.09 13.28
CA ARG A 354 -5.84 -18.23 13.03
C ARG A 354 -6.11 -18.43 11.55
N TYR A 355 -5.53 -17.57 10.71
CA TYR A 355 -5.66 -17.64 9.27
C TYR A 355 -5.22 -18.99 8.69
N ALA A 356 -4.06 -19.52 9.12
CA ALA A 356 -3.53 -20.78 8.62
C ALA A 356 -4.47 -21.96 8.91
N LYS A 357 -5.03 -22.01 10.13
CA LYS A 357 -6.04 -23.02 10.48
C LYS A 357 -7.26 -22.93 9.56
N SER A 358 -7.81 -21.73 9.38
CA SER A 358 -8.99 -21.55 8.51
C SER A 358 -8.67 -21.78 7.03
N TYR A 359 -7.43 -21.53 6.59
CA TYR A 359 -6.98 -21.84 5.24
C TYR A 359 -7.05 -23.34 4.97
N ASP A 360 -6.52 -24.17 5.88
CA ASP A 360 -6.58 -25.63 5.75
C ASP A 360 -8.02 -26.15 5.68
N GLU A 361 -8.95 -25.50 6.39
CA GLU A 361 -10.36 -25.91 6.47
C GLU A 361 -11.22 -25.38 5.31
N ARG A 362 -10.93 -24.18 4.79
CA ARG A 362 -11.87 -23.41 3.94
C ARG A 362 -11.32 -23.02 2.57
N TYR A 363 -10.02 -23.17 2.31
CA TYR A 363 -9.42 -22.69 1.07
C TYR A 363 -10.04 -23.34 -0.18
N LEU A 364 -10.05 -24.69 -0.24
CA LEU A 364 -10.54 -25.43 -1.40
C LEU A 364 -12.08 -25.36 -1.56
N SER A 365 -12.82 -25.31 -0.44
CA SER A 365 -14.28 -25.36 -0.44
C SER A 365 -14.93 -24.01 -0.69
N GLU A 366 -14.31 -22.92 -0.23
CA GLU A 366 -14.95 -21.60 -0.19
C GLU A 366 -14.11 -20.50 -0.82
N TRP A 367 -12.85 -20.35 -0.37
CA TRP A 367 -12.08 -19.15 -0.67
C TRP A 367 -11.51 -19.14 -2.09
N GLU A 368 -11.03 -20.27 -2.61
CA GLU A 368 -10.50 -20.36 -3.97
C GLU A 368 -11.57 -19.97 -5.02
N ALA A 369 -12.81 -20.43 -4.82
CA ALA A 369 -13.93 -20.07 -5.68
C ALA A 369 -14.29 -18.58 -5.58
N ARG A 370 -14.09 -17.94 -4.42
CA ARG A 370 -14.31 -16.51 -4.21
C ARG A 370 -13.26 -15.67 -4.94
N VAL A 371 -11.98 -16.05 -4.87
CA VAL A 371 -10.90 -15.36 -5.62
C VAL A 371 -11.25 -15.24 -7.10
N GLY A 372 -11.79 -16.29 -7.72
CA GLY A 372 -12.18 -16.26 -9.12
C GLY A 372 -13.40 -15.41 -9.47
N LYS A 373 -14.19 -14.95 -8.48
CA LYS A 373 -15.38 -14.10 -8.70
C LYS A 373 -15.10 -12.62 -8.41
N GLU A 374 -14.17 -12.35 -7.51
CA GLU A 374 -13.89 -11.00 -7.03
C GLU A 374 -12.77 -10.33 -7.84
N CYS A 375 -12.74 -9.00 -7.82
CA CYS A 375 -11.73 -8.22 -8.54
C CYS A 375 -10.34 -8.30 -7.90
N CYS A 376 -10.29 -8.44 -6.58
CA CYS A 376 -9.21 -7.86 -5.79
C CYS A 376 -8.75 -8.83 -4.69
N GLY A 377 -7.51 -9.32 -4.80
CA GLY A 377 -6.97 -10.35 -3.90
C GLY A 377 -6.76 -9.88 -2.45
N ASP A 378 -6.50 -8.60 -2.24
CA ASP A 378 -6.42 -7.96 -0.91
C ASP A 378 -7.77 -7.90 -0.21
N MET A 379 -8.84 -7.58 -0.95
CA MET A 379 -10.20 -7.65 -0.42
C MET A 379 -10.60 -9.08 -0.06
N VAL A 380 -10.23 -10.06 -0.89
CA VAL A 380 -10.48 -11.48 -0.57
C VAL A 380 -9.65 -11.95 0.62
N LEU A 381 -8.40 -11.49 0.77
CA LEU A 381 -7.59 -11.72 1.96
C LEU A 381 -8.26 -11.14 3.22
N ALA A 382 -8.77 -9.92 3.16
CA ALA A 382 -9.50 -9.33 4.29
C ALA A 382 -10.73 -10.15 4.67
N THR A 383 -11.47 -10.66 3.69
CA THR A 383 -12.60 -11.56 3.95
C THR A 383 -12.12 -12.84 4.63
N ALA A 384 -11.08 -13.50 4.10
CA ALA A 384 -10.55 -14.73 4.65
C ALA A 384 -10.00 -14.55 6.09
N LEU A 385 -9.41 -13.38 6.38
CA LEU A 385 -8.98 -13.00 7.72
C LEU A 385 -10.18 -12.78 8.66
N ALA A 386 -11.22 -12.07 8.21
CA ALA A 386 -12.44 -11.88 8.99
C ALA A 386 -13.14 -13.22 9.29
N ASP A 387 -13.20 -14.10 8.30
CA ASP A 387 -13.65 -15.49 8.39
C ASP A 387 -12.84 -16.31 9.42
N ALA A 388 -11.57 -15.95 9.63
CA ALA A 388 -10.68 -16.52 10.65
C ALA A 388 -10.70 -15.74 11.98
N HIS A 389 -11.67 -14.83 12.17
CA HIS A 389 -11.76 -13.94 13.33
C HIS A 389 -10.51 -13.07 13.55
N VAL A 390 -9.98 -12.51 12.46
CA VAL A 390 -8.90 -11.51 12.44
C VAL A 390 -9.44 -10.23 11.82
N GLU A 391 -9.55 -9.18 12.62
CA GLU A 391 -10.12 -7.90 12.21
C GLU A 391 -9.04 -6.90 11.78
N LEU A 392 -9.44 -5.92 10.96
CA LEU A 392 -8.54 -4.86 10.50
C LEU A 392 -8.31 -3.81 11.58
N TYR A 393 -7.04 -3.56 11.87
CA TYR A 393 -6.52 -2.45 12.64
C TYR A 393 -6.00 -1.38 11.67
N THR A 394 -6.74 -0.30 11.51
CA THR A 394 -6.37 0.75 10.55
C THR A 394 -5.09 1.45 11.02
N SER A 395 -4.08 1.45 10.16
CA SER A 395 -2.73 1.93 10.51
C SER A 395 -2.27 3.11 9.67
N TRP A 396 -3.19 3.83 9.04
CA TRP A 396 -2.90 5.16 8.54
C TRP A 396 -2.64 6.11 9.74
N PRO A 397 -1.62 6.98 9.71
CA PRO A 397 -0.71 7.25 8.61
C PRO A 397 0.61 6.46 8.68
N LEU A 398 0.80 5.50 9.59
CA LEU A 398 2.06 4.74 9.65
C LEU A 398 2.35 4.04 8.31
N ILE A 399 1.34 3.32 7.81
CA ILE A 399 1.36 2.71 6.48
C ILE A 399 0.74 3.70 5.49
N GLN A 400 1.43 3.97 4.38
CA GLN A 400 1.09 5.05 3.44
C GLN A 400 0.95 4.54 1.99
N GLY A 401 -0.13 4.96 1.32
CA GLY A 401 -0.38 4.65 -0.09
C GLY A 401 0.16 5.68 -1.08
N GLU A 402 0.58 6.85 -0.60
CA GLU A 402 1.18 7.89 -1.42
C GLU A 402 2.71 7.81 -1.44
N GLN A 403 3.33 8.57 -2.36
CA GLN A 403 4.76 8.85 -2.36
C GLN A 403 5.04 10.12 -1.53
N PRO A 404 6.28 10.32 -1.05
CA PRO A 404 6.64 11.55 -0.34
C PRO A 404 6.37 12.84 -1.11
N ASN A 405 6.38 12.82 -2.44
CA ASN A 405 6.10 13.99 -3.28
C ASN A 405 4.60 14.21 -3.55
N THR A 406 3.77 13.16 -3.59
CA THR A 406 2.33 13.26 -3.86
C THR A 406 1.47 13.37 -2.60
N LEU A 407 2.05 13.06 -1.44
CA LEU A 407 1.38 13.13 -0.13
C LEU A 407 0.89 14.53 0.20
N ASP A 408 -0.34 14.60 0.72
CA ASP A 408 -0.85 15.77 1.43
C ASP A 408 -0.25 15.95 2.81
N TYR A 409 0.75 16.83 2.96
CA TYR A 409 1.30 17.11 4.28
C TYR A 409 0.34 17.96 5.10
N THR A 410 -0.08 17.43 6.26
CA THR A 410 -0.96 18.10 7.22
C THR A 410 -0.50 17.85 8.66
N PRO A 411 -1.02 18.60 9.65
CA PRO A 411 -0.75 18.35 11.06
C PRO A 411 -1.09 16.93 11.53
N LYS A 412 -2.06 16.25 10.88
CA LYS A 412 -2.56 14.94 11.33
C LYS A 412 -1.45 13.88 11.33
N GLN A 413 -0.65 13.83 10.27
CA GLN A 413 0.44 12.86 10.14
C GLN A 413 1.83 13.43 10.45
N TRP A 414 1.97 14.76 10.58
CA TRP A 414 3.28 15.43 10.67
C TRP A 414 4.26 14.79 11.66
N CYS A 415 3.76 14.44 12.85
CA CYS A 415 4.56 13.85 13.93
C CYS A 415 4.43 12.32 14.04
N ALA A 416 3.82 11.67 13.05
CA ALA A 416 3.77 10.22 12.95
C ALA A 416 5.02 9.70 12.21
N PRO A 417 5.49 8.47 12.53
CA PRO A 417 6.49 7.78 11.73
C PRO A 417 5.94 7.36 10.37
N ALA A 418 6.73 7.53 9.31
CA ALA A 418 6.41 6.99 7.99
C ALA A 418 6.99 5.57 7.85
N VAL A 419 6.16 4.54 8.04
CA VAL A 419 6.60 3.12 7.97
C VAL A 419 6.71 2.65 6.53
N SER A 420 5.79 3.06 5.65
CA SER A 420 5.86 2.70 4.24
C SER A 420 5.52 3.86 3.32
N TRP A 421 5.75 3.66 2.03
CA TRP A 421 5.35 4.51 0.91
C TRP A 421 5.00 3.59 -0.27
N HIS A 422 4.10 3.99 -1.16
CA HIS A 422 3.77 3.19 -2.35
C HIS A 422 4.00 3.97 -3.65
N HIS A 423 3.87 3.29 -4.79
CA HIS A 423 4.14 3.81 -6.14
C HIS A 423 5.59 4.28 -6.35
N MET A 424 6.55 3.72 -5.60
CA MET A 424 7.95 4.09 -5.71
C MET A 424 8.65 3.32 -6.83
N ASP A 425 9.19 4.03 -7.81
CA ASP A 425 10.10 3.41 -8.78
C ASP A 425 11.46 3.05 -8.13
N ASN A 426 12.34 2.35 -8.86
CA ASN A 426 13.64 1.93 -8.32
C ASN A 426 14.49 3.09 -7.80
N ASP A 427 14.45 4.25 -8.46
CA ASP A 427 15.29 5.38 -8.08
C ASP A 427 14.74 6.04 -6.81
N ALA A 428 13.42 6.15 -6.68
CA ALA A 428 12.76 6.58 -5.47
C ALA A 428 13.02 5.60 -4.30
N LEU A 429 12.95 4.27 -4.54
CA LEU A 429 13.25 3.24 -3.55
C LEU A 429 14.70 3.31 -3.07
N ARG A 430 15.67 3.43 -3.99
CA ARG A 430 17.10 3.61 -3.65
C ARG A 430 17.32 4.88 -2.84
N LYS A 431 16.75 6.01 -3.26
CA LYS A 431 16.84 7.28 -2.54
C LYS A 431 16.26 7.18 -1.13
N SER A 432 15.10 6.51 -0.99
CA SER A 432 14.49 6.24 0.32
C SER A 432 15.39 5.40 1.22
N TRP A 433 15.98 4.34 0.67
CA TRP A 433 16.91 3.51 1.41
C TRP A 433 18.18 4.24 1.86
N ASP A 434 18.80 5.01 0.96
CA ASP A 434 19.99 5.81 1.28
C ASP A 434 19.72 6.83 2.38
N MET A 435 18.54 7.44 2.35
CA MET A 435 18.14 8.38 3.38
C MET A 435 17.89 7.72 4.73
N GLN A 436 17.30 6.53 4.76
CA GLN A 436 17.15 5.76 5.99
C GLN A 436 18.50 5.39 6.61
N LYS A 437 19.46 4.93 5.80
CA LYS A 437 20.83 4.66 6.27
C LYS A 437 21.43 5.91 6.92
N LYS A 438 21.43 7.03 6.19
CA LYS A 438 21.94 8.33 6.70
C LYS A 438 21.23 8.75 7.98
N TRP A 439 19.92 8.55 8.07
CA TRP A 439 19.14 8.85 9.27
C TRP A 439 19.62 8.04 10.46
N THR A 440 19.75 6.71 10.30
CA THR A 440 20.21 5.81 11.38
C THR A 440 21.67 6.01 11.76
N GLU A 441 22.54 6.39 10.81
CA GLU A 441 23.94 6.76 11.09
C GLU A 441 24.01 8.03 11.95
N THR A 442 23.13 8.99 11.70
CA THR A 442 23.13 10.30 12.40
C THR A 442 22.43 10.23 13.76
N HIS A 443 21.33 9.47 13.86
CA HIS A 443 20.42 9.52 15.00
C HIS A 443 20.31 8.22 15.79
N GLY A 444 20.91 7.13 15.30
CA GLY A 444 20.69 5.79 15.83
C GLY A 444 19.33 5.20 15.44
N TRP A 445 19.04 4.02 15.98
CA TRP A 445 17.84 3.22 15.67
C TRP A 445 16.62 3.54 16.53
N GLU A 446 16.81 4.27 17.63
CA GLU A 446 15.75 4.58 18.60
C GLU A 446 14.96 5.85 18.24
N LYS A 447 15.46 6.67 17.31
CA LYS A 447 14.79 7.88 16.85
C LYS A 447 14.03 7.60 15.55
N PRO A 448 12.69 7.69 15.54
CA PRO A 448 11.90 7.41 14.35
C PRO A 448 12.07 8.50 13.28
N TYR A 449 11.94 8.07 12.02
CA TYR A 449 11.86 8.95 10.86
C TYR A 449 10.39 9.38 10.65
N LEU A 450 10.10 10.66 10.85
CA LEU A 450 8.74 11.22 10.83
C LEU A 450 8.35 11.77 9.46
N TYR A 451 7.05 11.99 9.25
CA TYR A 451 6.55 12.74 8.09
C TYR A 451 7.13 14.16 8.00
N GLN A 452 7.39 14.83 9.13
CA GLN A 452 8.14 16.09 9.14
C GLN A 452 9.49 15.95 8.44
N ASN A 453 10.25 14.90 8.75
CA ASN A 453 11.57 14.67 8.15
C ASN A 453 11.42 14.39 6.65
N ALA A 454 10.39 13.60 6.26
CA ALA A 454 10.08 13.34 4.86
C ALA A 454 9.80 14.64 4.09
N PHE A 455 9.06 15.58 4.70
CA PHE A 455 8.83 16.90 4.11
C PHE A 455 10.13 17.67 3.93
N GLU A 456 10.96 17.74 4.98
CA GLU A 456 12.24 18.46 4.96
C GLU A 456 13.21 17.90 3.92
N ASP A 457 13.21 16.59 3.70
CA ASP A 457 14.13 15.92 2.79
C ASP A 457 13.62 15.83 1.33
N TYR A 458 12.33 15.52 1.13
CA TYR A 458 11.76 15.27 -0.20
C TYR A 458 11.05 16.46 -0.81
N VAL A 459 10.53 17.39 -0.01
CA VAL A 459 9.58 18.41 -0.49
C VAL A 459 10.21 19.80 -0.39
N GLN A 460 10.59 20.21 0.82
CA GLN A 460 11.07 21.55 1.12
C GLN A 460 12.18 22.06 0.19
N PRO A 461 13.21 21.27 -0.17
CA PRO A 461 14.31 21.74 -1.03
C PRO A 461 13.89 22.05 -2.46
N HIS A 462 12.70 21.60 -2.87
CA HIS A 462 12.19 21.72 -4.24
C HIS A 462 11.03 22.71 -4.38
N LEU A 463 10.58 23.32 -3.28
CA LEU A 463 9.53 24.33 -3.30
C LEU A 463 10.08 25.65 -3.86
N VAL A 464 9.44 26.16 -4.92
CA VAL A 464 9.79 27.41 -5.58
C VAL A 464 8.54 28.27 -5.80
N ALA A 465 8.67 29.57 -6.05
CA ALA A 465 7.48 30.42 -6.25
C ALA A 465 6.67 30.04 -7.50
N GLN A 466 7.35 29.52 -8.53
CA GLN A 466 6.76 29.11 -9.80
C GLN A 466 7.67 28.10 -10.50
N ARG A 467 7.06 27.09 -11.13
CA ARG A 467 7.72 26.04 -11.90
C ARG A 467 6.84 25.64 -13.08
N GLU A 468 7.41 25.72 -14.27
CA GLU A 468 6.77 25.25 -15.50
C GLU A 468 6.90 23.73 -15.65
N ASN A 469 6.01 23.16 -16.47
CA ASN A 469 5.98 21.72 -16.78
C ASN A 469 5.94 20.85 -15.53
N TRP A 470 5.17 21.29 -14.55
CA TRP A 470 5.11 20.69 -13.23
C TRP A 470 3.68 20.71 -12.71
N ASP A 471 3.20 19.54 -12.29
CA ASP A 471 1.89 19.36 -11.69
C ASP A 471 2.07 19.09 -10.19
N ASN A 472 1.79 20.10 -9.36
CA ASN A 472 1.79 19.96 -7.90
C ASN A 472 0.53 19.28 -7.34
N ILE A 473 -0.43 18.88 -8.20
CA ILE A 473 -1.63 18.11 -7.86
C ILE A 473 -2.57 18.87 -6.88
N GLY A 474 -2.39 20.18 -6.72
CA GLY A 474 -3.31 21.02 -5.93
C GLY A 474 -4.69 21.09 -6.60
N SER A 475 -5.77 20.82 -5.86
CA SER A 475 -7.11 20.76 -6.46
C SER A 475 -8.28 21.08 -5.53
N ASP A 476 -8.03 21.65 -4.35
CA ASP A 476 -9.08 21.95 -3.35
C ASP A 476 -10.09 22.98 -3.88
N THR A 477 -9.65 23.87 -4.77
CA THR A 477 -10.54 24.81 -5.47
C THR A 477 -10.15 24.85 -6.94
N LYS A 478 -11.15 24.73 -7.82
CA LYS A 478 -10.98 24.85 -9.28
C LYS A 478 -11.72 26.08 -9.79
N ILE A 479 -11.00 26.92 -10.50
CA ILE A 479 -11.48 28.11 -11.21
C ILE A 479 -11.30 27.84 -12.70
N THR A 480 -12.37 28.04 -13.47
CA THR A 480 -12.37 27.83 -14.93
C THR A 480 -12.61 29.16 -15.63
N ALA A 481 -11.90 29.41 -16.73
CA ALA A 481 -12.15 30.59 -17.54
C ALA A 481 -13.57 30.54 -18.14
N GLN A 482 -14.21 31.69 -18.31
CA GLN A 482 -15.47 31.76 -19.05
C GLN A 482 -15.22 31.44 -20.53
N ARG A 483 -16.04 30.55 -21.11
CA ARG A 483 -15.91 30.12 -22.51
C ARG A 483 -15.85 31.33 -23.45
N GLY A 484 -14.81 31.40 -24.26
CA GLY A 484 -14.66 32.39 -25.32
C GLY A 484 -13.89 33.67 -24.94
N HIS A 485 -13.44 33.82 -23.69
CA HIS A 485 -12.70 35.02 -23.27
C HIS A 485 -11.31 35.14 -23.90
N GLN A 486 -10.62 34.01 -24.15
CA GLN A 486 -9.30 34.00 -24.82
C GLN A 486 -9.33 34.62 -26.22
N LYS A 487 -10.44 34.45 -26.98
CA LYS A 487 -10.61 35.07 -28.30
C LYS A 487 -10.80 36.58 -28.23
N GLN A 488 -11.32 37.12 -27.12
CA GLN A 488 -11.47 38.56 -26.93
C GLN A 488 -10.16 39.21 -26.47
N THR A 489 -9.37 38.57 -25.62
CA THR A 489 -8.07 39.08 -25.18
C THR A 489 -7.04 39.14 -26.30
N GLU A 490 -6.97 38.15 -27.20
CA GLU A 490 -6.10 38.21 -28.39
C GLU A 490 -6.45 39.42 -29.29
N SER A 491 -7.74 39.72 -29.47
CA SER A 491 -8.19 40.90 -30.23
C SER A 491 -7.91 42.24 -29.52
N ASN A 492 -7.92 42.24 -28.18
CA ASN A 492 -7.68 43.45 -27.39
C ASN A 492 -6.18 43.76 -27.22
N ASP A 493 -5.31 42.74 -27.17
CA ASP A 493 -3.86 42.92 -27.13
C ASP A 493 -3.30 43.37 -28.50
N GLU A 494 -3.88 42.92 -29.61
CA GLU A 494 -3.59 43.48 -30.95
C GLU A 494 -3.99 44.96 -31.07
N HIS A 495 -5.14 45.35 -30.50
CA HIS A 495 -5.55 46.76 -30.45
C HIS A 495 -4.66 47.61 -29.52
N ARG A 496 -4.22 47.07 -28.38
CA ARG A 496 -3.36 47.79 -27.42
C ARG A 496 -1.90 47.88 -27.87
N ALA A 497 -1.43 46.94 -28.69
CA ALA A 497 -0.13 47.02 -29.37
C ALA A 497 -0.14 48.08 -30.50
N GLY A 498 -1.29 48.30 -31.16
CA GLY A 498 -1.48 49.34 -32.18
C GLY A 498 -1.44 50.77 -31.64
N GLU A 499 -1.97 51.02 -30.44
CA GLU A 499 -2.00 52.37 -29.84
C GLU A 499 -0.66 52.86 -29.27
N LYS A 500 0.34 52.00 -29.12
CA LYS A 500 1.68 52.40 -28.63
C LYS A 500 2.63 52.93 -29.71
N SER A 501 2.20 53.01 -30.97
CA SER A 501 3.04 53.51 -32.08
C SER A 501 2.91 55.02 -32.36
N GLU A 502 1.98 55.75 -31.73
CA GLU A 502 1.80 57.19 -31.95
C GLU A 502 1.76 57.97 -30.63
N LYS A 503 2.91 58.11 -29.97
CA LYS A 503 3.25 59.22 -29.06
C LYS A 503 4.69 59.10 -28.57
N ALA A 504 5.62 59.44 -29.46
CA ALA A 504 7.02 59.66 -29.10
C ALA A 504 7.48 61.01 -29.66
N ALA A 505 7.24 62.10 -28.93
CA ALA A 505 8.00 63.35 -29.05
C ALA A 505 7.65 64.34 -27.92
N SER A 506 8.46 64.40 -26.85
CA SER A 506 8.94 65.65 -26.22
C SER A 506 9.84 65.39 -24.99
N PRO A 507 10.81 66.27 -24.67
CA PRO A 507 11.94 65.99 -23.75
C PRO A 507 11.68 66.43 -22.27
N PRO A 508 12.61 66.18 -21.33
CA PRO A 508 12.30 65.92 -19.93
C PRO A 508 12.29 67.18 -19.04
N HIS A 509 11.41 67.21 -18.05
CA HIS A 509 11.49 68.13 -16.91
C HIS A 509 11.71 67.39 -15.58
N ARG A 510 12.44 68.09 -14.73
CA ARG A 510 13.22 67.68 -13.56
C ARG A 510 12.41 67.84 -12.27
N ARG A 511 12.71 66.98 -11.28
CA ARG A 511 12.47 67.11 -9.80
C ARG A 511 10.99 67.02 -9.38
N GLU A 512 10.65 66.45 -8.23
CA GLU A 512 11.34 66.55 -6.93
C GLU A 512 10.95 65.40 -5.99
N ASP A 513 11.91 64.96 -5.18
CA ASP A 513 11.69 64.06 -4.05
C ASP A 513 10.79 64.72 -3.01
N ASN A 514 9.80 64.00 -2.49
CA ASN A 514 9.39 64.20 -1.10
C ASN A 514 8.96 62.87 -0.45
N LYS A 515 9.82 62.41 0.46
CA LYS A 515 9.51 61.38 1.45
C LYS A 515 8.57 61.99 2.47
N GLU A 516 7.45 61.32 2.74
CA GLU A 516 6.82 61.43 4.05
C GLU A 516 6.49 60.04 4.59
N ASN A 517 7.16 59.71 5.69
CA ASN A 517 6.93 58.54 6.52
C ASN A 517 5.52 58.59 7.12
N LYS A 518 4.72 57.55 6.88
CA LYS A 518 3.68 57.13 7.82
C LYS A 518 3.56 55.61 7.83
N LYS A 519 3.96 55.04 8.96
CA LYS A 519 3.76 53.66 9.37
C LYS A 519 2.25 53.47 9.67
N PRO A 520 1.58 52.42 9.19
CA PRO A 520 0.37 51.94 9.85
C PRO A 520 0.72 50.70 10.67
N GLU A 521 0.35 50.79 11.95
CA GLU A 521 0.27 49.67 12.88
C GLU A 521 -0.86 48.72 12.47
N GLY A 522 -0.78 47.50 13.01
CA GLY A 522 -1.59 46.37 12.60
C GLY A 522 -3.09 46.60 12.72
N GLY A 523 -3.76 46.54 11.57
CA GLY A 523 -5.15 46.15 11.45
C GLY A 523 -5.20 44.95 10.53
N LYS A 524 -5.87 43.86 10.93
CA LYS A 524 -6.27 42.81 9.99
C LYS A 524 -7.19 43.47 8.98
N GLU A 525 -6.67 43.75 7.79
CA GLU A 525 -7.42 44.35 6.70
C GLU A 525 -8.56 43.38 6.33
N ALA A 526 -9.79 43.89 6.39
CA ALA A 526 -10.97 43.10 6.10
C ALA A 526 -10.89 42.60 4.65
N THR A 527 -11.01 41.29 4.46
CA THR A 527 -11.02 40.64 3.16
C THR A 527 -12.04 41.31 2.24
N ASP A 528 -11.57 41.99 1.18
CA ASP A 528 -12.43 42.62 0.19
C ASP A 528 -13.00 41.55 -0.76
N TRP A 529 -14.17 41.04 -0.39
CA TRP A 529 -14.88 40.01 -1.16
C TRP A 529 -15.21 40.45 -2.59
N ALA A 530 -15.35 41.75 -2.87
CA ALA A 530 -15.60 42.24 -4.22
C ALA A 530 -14.35 42.17 -5.10
N LYS A 531 -13.19 42.50 -4.53
CA LYS A 531 -11.87 42.32 -5.18
C LYS A 531 -11.54 40.84 -5.40
N ILE A 532 -11.87 39.97 -4.45
CA ILE A 532 -11.69 38.52 -4.62
C ILE A 532 -12.62 37.98 -5.70
N SER A 533 -13.88 38.44 -5.76
CA SER A 533 -14.83 38.01 -6.80
C SER A 533 -14.31 38.29 -8.21
N THR A 534 -13.79 39.51 -8.46
CA THR A 534 -13.25 39.87 -9.78
C THR A 534 -11.92 39.18 -10.08
N MET A 535 -11.05 39.00 -9.08
CA MET A 535 -9.80 38.24 -9.27
C MET A 535 -10.06 36.75 -9.53
N VAL A 536 -11.13 36.17 -8.98
CA VAL A 536 -11.54 34.79 -9.22
C VAL A 536 -12.11 34.61 -10.63
N GLU A 537 -12.86 35.58 -11.16
CA GLU A 537 -13.37 35.53 -12.55
C GLU A 537 -12.23 35.38 -13.57
N ASP A 538 -11.12 36.08 -13.31
CA ASP A 538 -9.97 36.16 -14.19
C ASP A 538 -8.83 35.18 -13.83
N GLY A 539 -8.95 34.48 -12.71
CA GLY A 539 -7.88 33.66 -12.11
C GLY A 539 -7.38 32.52 -13.01
N ALA A 540 -8.22 32.07 -13.94
CA ALA A 540 -7.92 30.97 -14.86
C ALA A 540 -7.24 31.39 -16.17
N GLU A 541 -7.07 32.69 -16.43
CA GLU A 541 -6.53 33.16 -17.71
C GLU A 541 -5.04 32.84 -17.90
N ASN A 542 -4.23 33.05 -16.85
CA ASN A 542 -2.78 32.83 -16.88
C ASN A 542 -2.21 32.48 -15.49
N PRO A 543 -0.98 31.93 -15.43
CA PRO A 543 -0.33 31.55 -14.17
C PRO A 543 -0.22 32.71 -13.17
N GLU A 544 0.07 33.91 -13.64
CA GLU A 544 0.24 35.10 -12.78
C GLU A 544 -1.07 35.48 -12.08
N ARG A 545 -2.20 35.44 -12.80
CA ARG A 545 -3.53 35.67 -12.21
C ARG A 545 -3.88 34.58 -11.21
N CYS A 546 -3.64 33.31 -11.54
CA CYS A 546 -3.87 32.19 -10.62
C CYS A 546 -3.06 32.31 -9.31
N LYS A 547 -1.78 32.68 -9.43
CA LYS A 547 -0.91 32.99 -8.28
C LYS A 547 -1.47 34.12 -7.42
N ASN A 548 -1.95 35.20 -8.05
CA ASN A 548 -2.49 36.35 -7.34
C ASN A 548 -3.76 35.99 -6.57
N VAL A 549 -4.64 35.14 -7.13
CA VAL A 549 -5.79 34.61 -6.38
C VAL A 549 -5.32 33.83 -5.15
N CYS A 550 -4.32 32.95 -5.29
CA CYS A 550 -3.76 32.23 -4.14
C CYS A 550 -3.15 33.18 -3.09
N ALA A 551 -2.54 34.28 -3.51
CA ALA A 551 -1.98 35.26 -2.59
C ALA A 551 -3.06 35.95 -1.73
N GLU A 552 -4.23 36.22 -2.29
CA GLU A 552 -5.37 36.85 -1.59
C GLU A 552 -6.16 35.87 -0.71
N VAL A 553 -6.17 34.58 -1.05
CA VAL A 553 -6.80 33.53 -0.22
C VAL A 553 -5.87 33.17 0.94
N GLU A 554 -6.27 33.50 2.18
CA GLU A 554 -5.44 33.40 3.39
C GLU A 554 -4.80 32.02 3.60
N ASP A 555 -5.56 30.95 3.36
CA ASP A 555 -5.13 29.57 3.60
C ASP A 555 -4.58 28.85 2.36
N CYS A 556 -4.46 29.54 1.21
CA CYS A 556 -3.86 28.94 0.02
C CYS A 556 -2.35 28.78 0.18
N LEU A 557 -1.84 27.56 0.06
CA LEU A 557 -0.41 27.23 0.17
C LEU A 557 0.23 26.96 -1.19
N GLN A 558 -0.53 26.48 -2.17
CA GLN A 558 -0.02 26.20 -3.51
C GLN A 558 -1.10 26.43 -4.57
N TRP A 559 -0.66 26.69 -5.79
CA TRP A 559 -1.52 26.90 -6.95
C TRP A 559 -0.97 26.17 -8.17
N ARG A 560 -1.82 25.84 -9.13
CA ARG A 560 -1.40 25.38 -10.46
C ARG A 560 -2.34 25.88 -11.54
N HIS A 561 -1.79 26.14 -12.72
CA HIS A 561 -2.50 26.68 -13.87
C HIS A 561 -2.23 25.83 -15.11
N THR A 562 -3.23 25.70 -15.97
CA THR A 562 -3.10 25.12 -17.31
C THR A 562 -3.84 25.99 -18.31
N VAL A 563 -3.29 26.14 -19.52
CA VAL A 563 -3.94 26.83 -20.64
C VAL A 563 -4.93 25.93 -21.40
N GLN A 564 -4.98 24.63 -21.07
CA GLN A 564 -5.91 23.70 -21.71
C GLN A 564 -7.35 23.95 -21.24
N ASN A 565 -8.32 23.60 -22.09
CA ASN A 565 -9.76 23.79 -21.85
C ASN A 565 -10.14 25.25 -21.51
N ASP A 566 -9.66 26.21 -22.32
CA ASP A 566 -9.86 27.66 -22.14
C ASP A 566 -9.16 28.27 -20.91
N GLY A 567 -8.49 27.47 -20.07
CA GLY A 567 -7.78 27.90 -18.89
C GLY A 567 -8.39 27.35 -17.59
N GLU A 568 -7.56 26.73 -16.76
CA GLU A 568 -7.94 26.33 -15.40
C GLU A 568 -6.89 26.78 -14.38
N CYS A 569 -7.36 27.35 -13.27
CA CYS A 569 -6.56 27.61 -12.08
C CYS A 569 -7.03 26.72 -10.93
N HIS A 570 -6.11 26.08 -10.25
CA HIS A 570 -6.39 25.25 -9.09
C HIS A 570 -5.61 25.76 -7.89
N LEU A 571 -6.27 25.87 -6.74
CA LEU A 571 -5.69 26.31 -5.48
C LEU A 571 -5.72 25.16 -4.47
N SER A 572 -4.79 25.16 -3.52
CA SER A 572 -4.79 24.17 -2.45
C SER A 572 -4.25 24.70 -1.13
N LYS A 573 -4.86 24.22 -0.05
CA LYS A 573 -4.59 24.50 1.36
C LYS A 573 -3.61 23.51 1.97
N VAL A 574 -3.21 22.49 1.21
CA VAL A 574 -2.29 21.42 1.60
C VAL A 574 -1.05 21.47 0.71
N ILE A 575 0.07 20.97 1.24
CA ILE A 575 1.37 21.07 0.57
C ILE A 575 1.67 19.72 -0.07
N LYS A 576 1.86 19.73 -1.38
CA LYS A 576 2.35 18.61 -2.19
C LYS A 576 3.48 19.10 -3.07
N LEU A 577 4.49 18.26 -3.30
CA LEU A 577 5.48 18.55 -4.33
C LEU A 577 4.94 18.18 -5.72
N GLY A 578 4.21 17.08 -5.86
CA GLY A 578 3.74 16.55 -7.13
C GLY A 578 4.87 16.05 -8.04
N ARG A 579 4.69 16.21 -9.36
CA ARG A 579 5.53 15.56 -10.38
C ARG A 579 5.70 16.42 -11.62
N ALA A 580 6.76 16.14 -12.38
CA ALA A 580 6.94 16.75 -13.69
C ALA A 580 5.82 16.30 -14.65
N THR A 581 5.30 17.23 -15.45
CA THR A 581 4.42 16.89 -16.58
C THR A 581 5.29 16.46 -17.76
N GLY A 582 5.01 15.30 -18.35
CA GLY A 582 5.75 14.84 -19.52
C GLY A 582 5.61 15.82 -20.70
N LYS A 583 6.66 15.95 -21.53
CA LYS A 583 6.67 16.82 -22.71
C LYS A 583 6.00 16.20 -23.96
N LYS A 584 5.13 15.19 -23.79
CA LYS A 584 4.51 14.49 -24.92
C LYS A 584 3.30 15.26 -25.43
N GLU A 585 3.08 15.24 -26.74
CA GLU A 585 1.86 15.80 -27.36
C GLU A 585 0.61 15.20 -26.71
N GLY A 586 -0.35 16.06 -26.35
CA GLY A 586 -1.61 15.67 -25.71
C GLY A 586 -1.58 15.51 -24.19
N VAL A 587 -0.42 15.67 -23.53
CA VAL A 587 -0.34 15.69 -22.06
C VAL A 587 -0.66 17.10 -21.55
N GLN A 588 -1.46 17.18 -20.48
CA GLN A 588 -1.78 18.44 -19.84
C GLN A 588 -0.54 19.09 -19.24
N GLN A 589 -0.19 20.27 -19.76
CA GLN A 589 0.91 21.08 -19.25
C GLN A 589 0.41 21.95 -18.10
N TRP A 590 1.13 21.87 -16.99
CA TRP A 590 0.84 22.61 -15.77
C TRP A 590 2.01 23.54 -15.44
N THR A 591 1.67 24.75 -15.04
CA THR A 591 2.57 25.65 -14.32
C THR A 591 2.11 25.69 -12.88
N SER A 592 2.98 25.29 -11.95
CA SER A 592 2.67 25.20 -10.53
C SER A 592 3.49 26.19 -9.73
N GLY A 593 2.98 26.62 -8.58
CA GLY A 593 3.72 27.44 -7.64
C GLY A 593 3.32 27.19 -6.21
N TRP A 594 4.20 27.62 -5.30
CA TRP A 594 4.04 27.45 -3.86
C TRP A 594 4.23 28.80 -3.16
N MET A 595 3.39 29.08 -2.17
CA MET A 595 3.51 30.26 -1.33
C MET A 595 4.61 30.03 -0.28
N VAL A 596 5.87 30.00 -0.73
CA VAL A 596 7.04 29.49 0.05
C VAL A 596 7.13 30.07 1.46
N ASP A 597 7.00 31.39 1.61
CA ASP A 597 7.06 32.04 2.93
C ASP A 597 5.88 31.64 3.82
N ARG A 598 4.67 31.59 3.24
CA ARG A 598 3.44 31.14 3.94
C ARG A 598 3.54 29.68 4.35
N ILE A 599 4.11 28.82 3.51
CA ILE A 599 4.37 27.41 3.81
C ILE A 599 5.35 27.31 4.98
N LYS A 600 6.48 28.03 4.91
CA LYS A 600 7.49 28.05 5.97
C LYS A 600 6.89 28.46 7.31
N ASP A 601 6.02 29.45 7.33
CA ASP A 601 5.34 29.89 8.57
C ASP A 601 4.22 28.95 9.01
N THR A 602 3.60 28.23 8.08
CA THR A 602 2.58 27.22 8.38
C THR A 602 3.19 26.00 9.05
N VAL A 603 4.24 25.41 8.46
CA VAL A 603 4.87 24.19 8.99
C VAL A 603 5.58 24.43 10.33
N LYS A 604 6.07 25.65 10.60
CA LYS A 604 6.61 26.03 11.92
C LYS A 604 5.58 25.89 13.05
N LYS A 605 4.28 26.04 12.75
CA LYS A 605 3.21 25.89 13.75
C LYS A 605 2.95 24.41 14.08
N TRP A 606 3.44 23.48 13.27
CA TRP A 606 3.23 22.03 13.43
C TRP A 606 4.34 21.43 14.31
N GLU A 607 4.48 21.91 15.55
CA GLU A 607 5.52 21.43 16.46
C GLU A 607 5.32 19.96 16.88
N CYS A 608 6.36 19.14 16.71
CA CYS A 608 6.36 17.75 17.18
C CYS A 608 6.82 17.62 18.64
N LYS A 609 5.88 17.82 19.56
CA LYS A 609 6.11 17.62 21.00
C LYS A 609 6.23 16.14 21.40
N LYS A 610 5.53 15.25 20.68
CA LYS A 610 5.54 13.79 20.91
C LYS A 610 5.36 13.06 19.59
N VAL A 611 6.08 11.95 19.43
CA VAL A 611 5.88 11.04 18.30
C VAL A 611 4.51 10.37 18.40
N ASN A 612 3.73 10.45 17.32
CA ASN A 612 2.40 9.88 17.23
C ASN A 612 2.45 8.46 16.64
N TRP A 613 2.52 7.45 17.51
CA TRP A 613 2.36 6.04 17.14
C TRP A 613 0.91 5.57 17.16
N LYS A 614 -0.08 6.47 17.28
CA LYS A 614 -1.48 6.06 17.32
C LYS A 614 -1.89 5.50 15.97
N PHE A 615 -2.35 4.27 16.01
CA PHE A 615 -3.17 3.62 15.00
C PHE A 615 -4.40 3.08 15.74
N TYR A 616 -5.51 2.82 15.05
CA TYR A 616 -6.70 2.30 15.73
C TYR A 616 -6.36 0.92 16.31
N GLN A 617 -6.26 0.85 17.64
CA GLN A 617 -6.07 -0.35 18.47
C GLN A 617 -7.38 -0.76 19.13
#